data_AF-M1UFC8-F1
#
_entry.id   AF-M1UFC8-F1
#
_cell.length_a   1.000
_cell.length_b   1.000
_cell.length_c   1.000
_cell.angle_alpha   90.00
_cell.angle_beta   90.00
_cell.angle_gamma   90.00
#
_symmetry.space_group_name_H-M   'P 1'
#
loop_
_entity.id
_entity.type
_entity.pdbx_description
1 polymer ?
#
loop_
_entity_poly.entity_id
_entity_poly.type
_entity_poly.pdbx_seq_one_letter_code
_entity_poly.pdbx_strand_id
1 'polypeptide(L)'
;NADLTEAKAALTAAGVTGTASVVKMSYTDNNGKTIDGGAVKVGDDYYSATQNKDGSISINTTKYTADDGTSKTANKLGGADGKTEVVSIGGKTYAASKAEGHNFKAQPDLAEAAATTTENPLQKIDAALAQVDTRSDLGAVQNRF
;
A
#
# COMPACT_ATOMS: atom_id res chain seq x y z
N ASN A 1 -20.59 21.81 -3.21
CA ASN A 1 -19.37 21.26 -2.59
C ASN A 1 -19.69 19.86 -2.14
N ALA A 2 -18.89 18.85 -2.53
CA ALA A 2 -19.03 17.52 -1.95
C ALA A 2 -18.82 17.63 -0.43
N ASP A 3 -19.68 16.97 0.35
CA ASP A 3 -19.48 16.91 1.80
C ASP A 3 -18.26 16.02 2.10
N LEU A 4 -17.23 16.63 2.69
CA LEU A 4 -15.98 15.97 3.07
C LEU A 4 -15.87 15.78 4.58
N THR A 5 -16.98 15.86 5.31
CA THR A 5 -16.97 15.74 6.78
C THR A 5 -16.36 14.42 7.23
N GLU A 6 -16.82 13.29 6.67
CA GLU A 6 -16.27 11.97 6.99
C GLU A 6 -14.83 11.79 6.51
N ALA A 7 -14.53 12.22 5.28
CA ALA A 7 -13.17 12.16 4.73
C ALA A 7 -12.16 12.92 5.61
N LYS A 8 -12.48 14.14 6.04
CA LYS A 8 -11.63 14.95 6.91
C LYS A 8 -11.43 14.33 8.29
N ALA A 9 -12.47 13.72 8.85
CA ALA A 9 -12.36 12.99 10.11
C ALA A 9 -11.42 11.79 10.00
N ALA A 10 -11.53 11.00 8.92
CA ALA A 10 -10.64 9.86 8.66
C ALA A 10 -9.17 10.29 8.47
N LEU A 11 -8.93 11.37 7.73
CA LEU A 11 -7.59 11.95 7.54
C LEU A 11 -7.00 12.42 8.88
N THR A 12 -7.79 13.12 9.70
CA THR A 12 -7.35 13.58 11.02
C THR A 12 -7.01 12.42 11.95
N ALA A 13 -7.83 11.37 11.95
CA ALA A 13 -7.58 10.15 12.72
C ALA A 13 -6.32 9.40 12.26
N ALA A 14 -5.94 9.54 10.99
CA ALA A 14 -4.68 9.02 10.43
C ALA A 14 -3.49 10.00 10.63
N GLY A 15 -3.66 11.10 11.37
CA GLY A 15 -2.61 12.08 11.61
C GLY A 15 -2.30 13.00 10.42
N VAL A 16 -3.17 13.04 9.40
CA VAL A 16 -2.99 13.87 8.21
C VAL A 16 -3.57 15.26 8.46
N THR A 17 -2.74 16.29 8.32
CA THR A 17 -3.14 17.70 8.50
C THR A 17 -3.10 18.47 7.18
N GLY A 18 -4.07 19.34 6.95
CA GLY A 18 -4.10 20.24 5.80
C GLY A 18 -5.49 20.39 5.19
N THR A 19 -5.59 21.23 4.16
CA THR A 19 -6.85 21.43 3.43
C THR A 19 -7.08 20.29 2.46
N ALA A 20 -8.18 19.56 2.66
CA ALA A 20 -8.61 18.48 1.77
C ALA A 20 -9.49 18.99 0.62
N SER A 21 -9.23 18.53 -0.60
CA SER A 21 -10.07 18.76 -1.78
C SER A 21 -10.23 17.50 -2.62
N VAL A 22 -11.40 17.31 -3.25
CA VAL A 22 -11.60 16.23 -4.21
C VAL A 22 -10.95 16.62 -5.53
N VAL A 23 -10.16 15.72 -6.10
CA VAL A 23 -9.49 15.92 -7.38
C VAL A 23 -9.71 14.72 -8.30
N LYS A 24 -9.75 15.00 -9.60
CA LYS A 24 -9.65 13.97 -10.63
C LYS A 24 -8.18 13.66 -10.86
N MET A 25 -7.82 12.39 -10.79
CA MET A 25 -6.48 11.88 -11.11
C MET A 25 -6.44 11.46 -12.57
N SER A 26 -5.31 11.65 -13.24
CA SER A 26 -5.08 11.15 -14.59
C SER A 26 -3.68 10.54 -14.64
N TYR A 27 -3.60 9.29 -15.10
CA TYR A 27 -2.36 8.54 -15.24
C TYR A 27 -2.14 8.25 -16.72
N THR A 28 -1.03 8.75 -17.27
CA THR A 28 -0.66 8.57 -18.67
C THR A 28 0.51 7.60 -18.76
N ASP A 29 0.36 6.55 -19.56
CA ASP A 29 1.44 5.60 -19.81
C ASP A 29 2.44 6.12 -20.86
N ASN A 30 3.52 5.36 -21.06
CA ASN A 30 4.57 5.70 -22.03
C ASN A 30 4.07 5.70 -23.49
N ASN A 31 2.88 5.12 -23.76
CA ASN A 31 2.24 5.12 -25.07
C ASN A 31 1.28 6.32 -25.24
N GLY A 32 1.20 7.21 -24.25
CA GLY A 32 0.32 8.37 -24.28
C GLY A 32 -1.15 8.05 -23.98
N LYS A 33 -1.47 6.82 -23.56
CA LYS A 33 -2.83 6.45 -23.17
C LYS A 33 -3.07 6.91 -21.73
N THR A 34 -4.15 7.64 -21.52
CA THR A 34 -4.55 8.14 -20.21
C THR A 34 -5.70 7.34 -19.64
N ILE A 35 -5.61 7.02 -18.35
CA ILE A 35 -6.73 6.54 -17.54
C ILE A 35 -7.01 7.54 -16.42
N ASP A 36 -8.30 7.75 -16.15
CA ASP A 36 -8.76 8.67 -15.11
C ASP A 36 -9.12 7.92 -13.83
N GLY A 37 -8.93 8.58 -12.70
CA GLY A 37 -9.35 8.14 -11.37
C GLY A 37 -9.81 9.33 -10.51
N GLY A 38 -10.11 9.07 -9.24
CA GLY A 38 -10.47 10.09 -8.25
C GLY A 38 -9.62 9.96 -6.98
N ALA A 39 -9.38 11.07 -6.30
CA ALA A 39 -8.68 11.11 -5.02
C ALA A 39 -9.10 12.32 -4.17
N VAL A 40 -8.73 12.30 -2.89
CA VAL A 40 -8.73 13.47 -2.02
C VAL A 40 -7.29 13.97 -1.87
N LYS A 41 -7.01 15.19 -2.32
CA LYS A 41 -5.71 15.84 -2.22
C LYS A 41 -5.58 16.57 -0.88
N VAL A 42 -4.42 16.41 -0.21
CA VAL A 42 -4.03 17.18 0.97
C VAL A 42 -2.57 17.57 0.82
N GLY A 43 -2.27 18.87 0.68
CA GLY A 43 -0.92 19.30 0.32
C GLY A 43 -0.51 18.70 -1.03
N ASP A 44 0.60 17.97 -1.07
CA ASP A 44 1.08 17.25 -2.26
C ASP A 44 0.67 15.77 -2.29
N ASP A 45 0.01 15.29 -1.23
CA ASP A 45 -0.41 13.90 -1.12
C ASP A 45 -1.80 13.68 -1.71
N TYR A 46 -2.01 12.49 -2.27
CA TYR A 46 -3.28 12.03 -2.80
C TYR A 46 -3.74 10.80 -2.02
N TYR A 47 -4.95 10.85 -1.48
CA TYR A 47 -5.56 9.77 -0.73
C TYR A 47 -6.67 9.13 -1.55
N SER A 48 -6.66 7.81 -1.64
CA SER A 48 -7.73 7.05 -2.30
C SER A 48 -9.03 7.23 -1.54
N ALA A 49 -10.11 7.47 -2.27
CA ALA A 49 -11.43 7.71 -1.69
C ALA A 49 -12.52 7.08 -2.55
N THR A 50 -13.60 6.69 -1.89
CA THR A 50 -14.81 6.16 -2.53
C THR A 50 -15.93 7.18 -2.40
N GLN A 51 -16.65 7.42 -3.50
CA GLN A 51 -17.92 8.13 -3.45
C GLN A 51 -19.03 7.13 -3.07
N ASN A 52 -19.72 7.41 -1.98
CA ASN A 52 -20.85 6.61 -1.51
C ASN A 52 -22.10 6.87 -2.38
N LYS A 53 -23.12 6.02 -2.20
CA LYS A 53 -24.38 6.10 -2.95
C LYS A 53 -25.14 7.41 -2.75
N ASP A 54 -24.94 8.06 -1.61
CA ASP A 54 -25.53 9.36 -1.25
C ASP A 54 -24.71 10.56 -1.76
N GLY A 55 -23.59 10.30 -2.44
CA GLY A 55 -22.68 11.32 -2.99
C GLY A 55 -21.62 11.81 -1.99
N SER A 56 -21.64 11.36 -0.73
CA SER A 56 -20.58 11.64 0.24
C SER A 56 -19.27 10.95 -0.16
N ILE A 57 -18.15 11.48 0.32
CA ILE A 57 -16.81 10.95 0.03
C ILE A 57 -16.22 10.35 1.31
N SER A 58 -15.84 9.08 1.27
CA SER A 58 -15.12 8.41 2.35
C SER A 58 -13.71 8.04 1.90
N ILE A 59 -12.72 8.31 2.75
CA ILE A 59 -11.33 7.89 2.52
C ILE A 59 -11.24 6.38 2.69
N ASN A 60 -10.57 5.71 1.74
CA ASN A 60 -10.26 4.30 1.90
C ASN A 60 -9.23 4.13 3.02
N THR A 61 -9.43 3.13 3.87
CA THR A 61 -8.58 2.88 5.02
C THR A 61 -8.17 1.42 5.09
N THR A 62 -6.95 1.16 5.51
CA THR A 62 -6.47 -0.17 5.84
C THR A 62 -6.58 -0.41 7.34
N LYS A 63 -7.13 -1.56 7.72
CA LYS A 63 -7.19 -2.01 9.11
C LYS A 63 -6.03 -2.94 9.40
N TYR A 64 -5.41 -2.82 10.57
CA TYR A 64 -4.26 -3.63 10.98
C TYR A 64 -4.19 -3.67 12.51
N THR A 65 -3.14 -4.26 13.08
CA THR A 65 -2.85 -4.20 14.52
C THR A 65 -1.39 -3.79 14.71
N ALA A 66 -1.14 -2.57 15.20
CA ALA A 66 0.18 -2.13 15.63
C ALA A 66 0.48 -2.50 17.10
N ASP A 67 1.74 -2.33 17.48
CA ASP A 67 2.23 -2.51 18.84
C ASP A 67 1.67 -1.48 19.83
N ASP A 68 1.42 -0.25 19.36
CA ASP A 68 0.88 0.90 20.09
C ASP A 68 -0.65 0.90 20.24
N GLY A 69 -1.34 -0.10 19.67
CA GLY A 69 -2.80 -0.21 19.68
C GLY A 69 -3.50 0.53 18.52
N THR A 70 -2.77 1.23 17.66
CA THR A 70 -3.30 1.76 16.41
C THR A 70 -3.75 0.61 15.52
N SER A 71 -4.93 0.73 14.92
CA SER A 71 -5.55 -0.37 14.17
C SER A 71 -6.12 0.02 12.81
N LYS A 72 -5.92 1.27 12.39
CA LYS A 72 -6.44 1.78 11.12
C LYS A 72 -5.68 3.01 10.68
N THR A 73 -5.47 3.17 9.37
CA THR A 73 -4.90 4.38 8.78
C THR A 73 -5.46 4.66 7.38
N ALA A 74 -5.24 5.87 6.86
CA ALA A 74 -5.71 6.30 5.54
C ALA A 74 -4.81 5.78 4.41
N ASN A 75 -5.42 5.42 3.28
CA ASN A 75 -4.71 4.92 2.11
C ASN A 75 -4.27 6.08 1.20
N LYS A 76 -2.97 6.18 0.97
CA LYS A 76 -2.35 7.12 0.04
C LYS A 76 -2.15 6.45 -1.32
N LEU A 77 -2.23 7.20 -2.42
CA LEU A 77 -1.82 6.76 -3.75
C LEU A 77 -0.31 6.96 -3.92
N GLY A 78 0.39 5.90 -4.31
CA GLY A 78 1.85 5.87 -4.43
C GLY A 78 2.36 4.55 -5.02
N GLY A 79 3.42 4.01 -4.43
CA GLY A 79 4.14 2.84 -4.98
C GLY A 79 4.88 3.15 -6.28
N ALA A 80 5.54 2.13 -6.85
CA ALA A 80 6.35 2.28 -8.06
C ALA A 80 5.57 2.79 -9.29
N ASP A 81 4.24 2.65 -9.31
CA ASP A 81 3.37 3.11 -10.40
C ASP A 81 2.61 4.41 -10.08
N GLY A 82 2.80 4.99 -8.90
CA GLY A 82 2.17 6.24 -8.46
C GLY A 82 0.67 6.16 -8.17
N LYS A 83 0.04 5.00 -8.33
CA LYS A 83 -1.42 4.80 -8.15
C LYS A 83 -1.78 3.60 -7.27
N THR A 84 -0.79 2.89 -6.75
CA THR A 84 -0.99 1.81 -5.78
C THR A 84 -1.42 2.41 -4.43
N GLU A 85 -2.44 1.83 -3.80
CA GLU A 85 -2.78 2.19 -2.42
C GLU A 85 -1.67 1.72 -1.46
N VAL A 86 -1.07 2.67 -0.77
CA VAL A 86 -0.02 2.46 0.24
C VAL A 86 -0.40 3.13 1.56
N VAL A 87 0.13 2.60 2.65
CA VAL A 87 -0.11 3.09 4.00
C VAL A 87 1.20 3.31 4.75
N SER A 88 1.25 4.35 5.56
CA SER A 88 2.39 4.60 6.45
C SER A 88 2.09 4.05 7.84
N ILE A 89 2.93 3.12 8.31
CA ILE A 89 2.82 2.48 9.63
C ILE A 89 4.23 2.43 10.21
N GLY A 90 4.43 3.00 11.41
CA GLY A 90 5.74 2.98 12.08
C GLY A 90 6.90 3.60 11.26
N GLY A 91 6.61 4.61 10.43
CA GLY A 91 7.59 5.27 9.57
C GLY A 91 7.99 4.48 8.31
N LYS A 92 7.34 3.35 8.05
CA LYS A 92 7.54 2.52 6.84
C LYS A 92 6.32 2.60 5.94
N THR A 93 6.51 2.37 4.65
CA THR A 93 5.43 2.40 3.66
C THR A 93 5.10 1.01 3.16
N TYR A 94 3.87 0.56 3.36
CA TYR A 94 3.41 -0.77 2.97
C TYR A 94 2.33 -0.68 1.90
N ALA A 95 2.22 -1.71 1.06
CA ALA A 95 1.03 -1.84 0.22
C ALA A 95 -0.19 -2.07 1.12
N ALA A 96 -1.27 -1.33 0.89
CA ALA A 96 -2.52 -1.45 1.66
C ALA A 96 -3.01 -2.90 1.70
N SER A 97 -2.92 -3.61 0.58
CA SER A 97 -3.31 -5.02 0.44
C SER A 97 -2.47 -6.00 1.26
N LYS A 98 -1.25 -5.63 1.66
CA LYS A 98 -0.37 -6.45 2.50
C LYS A 98 -0.50 -6.12 3.98
N ALA A 99 -0.79 -4.86 4.29
CA ALA A 99 -1.00 -4.40 5.65
C ALA A 99 -2.42 -4.73 6.17
N GLU A 100 -3.40 -4.94 5.28
CA GLU A 100 -4.78 -5.28 5.68
C GLU A 100 -4.83 -6.55 6.55
N GLY A 101 -5.37 -6.41 7.75
CA GLY A 101 -5.46 -7.46 8.76
C GLY A 101 -4.12 -7.87 9.37
N HIS A 102 -2.99 -7.26 8.98
CA HIS A 102 -1.67 -7.63 9.47
C HIS A 102 -1.50 -7.25 10.94
N ASN A 103 -0.90 -8.15 11.72
CA ASN A 103 -0.61 -7.93 13.13
C ASN A 103 0.89 -7.70 13.35
N PHE A 104 1.31 -6.44 13.32
CA PHE A 104 2.71 -6.03 13.51
C PHE A 104 3.23 -6.32 14.93
N LYS A 105 2.35 -6.57 15.90
CA LYS A 105 2.76 -7.01 17.24
C LYS A 105 3.16 -8.49 17.25
N ALA A 106 2.43 -9.33 16.51
CA ALA A 106 2.68 -10.77 16.44
C ALA A 106 3.71 -11.13 15.35
N GLN A 107 3.72 -10.36 14.26
CA GLN A 107 4.55 -10.54 13.08
C GLN A 107 5.16 -9.17 12.75
N PRO A 108 6.28 -8.78 13.38
CA PRO A 108 6.84 -7.44 13.20
C PRO A 108 7.41 -7.22 11.79
N ASP A 109 7.82 -8.29 11.11
CA ASP A 109 8.47 -8.22 9.82
C ASP A 109 7.46 -8.26 8.68
N LEU A 110 7.40 -7.16 7.92
CA LEU A 110 6.68 -7.06 6.66
C LEU A 110 7.54 -6.25 5.68
N ALA A 111 7.60 -6.69 4.42
CA ALA A 111 8.31 -5.95 3.39
C ALA A 111 7.57 -4.66 3.01
N GLU A 112 8.30 -3.56 2.87
CA GLU A 112 7.77 -2.30 2.37
C GLU A 112 7.29 -2.41 0.91
N ALA A 113 6.41 -1.51 0.51
CA ALA A 113 5.97 -1.40 -0.88
C ALA A 113 7.16 -1.14 -1.80
N ALA A 114 7.15 -1.75 -2.98
CA ALA A 114 8.16 -1.45 -4.00
C ALA A 114 8.05 0.03 -4.41
N ALA A 115 9.15 0.77 -4.23
CA ALA A 115 9.24 2.18 -4.60
C ALA A 115 9.69 2.37 -6.06
N THR A 116 10.46 1.43 -6.59
CA THR A 116 11.02 1.47 -7.95
C THR A 116 11.03 0.08 -8.59
N THR A 117 11.25 0.04 -9.89
CA THR A 117 11.44 -1.21 -10.63
C THR A 117 12.70 -1.92 -10.16
N THR A 118 12.59 -3.21 -9.86
CA THR A 118 13.72 -4.04 -9.45
C THR A 118 14.77 -4.15 -10.55
N GLU A 119 15.99 -3.73 -10.24
CA GLU A 119 17.15 -3.93 -11.12
C GLU A 119 17.61 -5.40 -11.12
N ASN A 120 18.08 -5.85 -12.28
CA ASN A 120 18.55 -7.21 -12.56
C ASN A 120 17.59 -8.30 -12.05
N PRO A 121 16.30 -8.26 -12.45
CA PRO A 121 15.28 -9.13 -11.86
C PRO A 121 15.56 -10.62 -12.14
N LEU A 122 16.05 -10.97 -13.33
CA LEU A 122 16.36 -12.35 -13.69
C LEU A 122 17.48 -12.94 -12.82
N GLN A 123 18.55 -12.19 -12.58
CA GLN A 123 19.65 -12.62 -11.72
C GLN A 123 19.17 -12.90 -10.28
N LYS A 124 18.25 -12.06 -9.76
CA LYS A 124 17.66 -12.26 -8.42
C LYS A 124 16.77 -13.50 -8.38
N ILE A 125 16.04 -13.78 -9.45
CA ILE A 125 15.22 -14.99 -9.58
C ILE A 125 16.11 -16.24 -9.63
N ASP A 126 17.18 -16.22 -10.42
CA ASP A 126 18.12 -17.35 -10.52
C ASP A 126 18.79 -17.65 -9.17
N ALA A 127 19.20 -16.61 -8.43
CA ALA A 127 19.75 -16.77 -7.10
C ALA A 127 18.73 -17.40 -6.11
N ALA A 128 17.46 -17.02 -6.21
CA ALA A 128 16.40 -17.63 -5.40
C ALA A 128 16.13 -19.09 -5.81
N LEU A 129 16.17 -19.42 -7.11
CA LEU A 129 16.04 -20.80 -7.60
C LEU A 129 17.19 -21.68 -7.12
N ALA A 130 18.42 -21.16 -7.10
CA ALA A 130 19.57 -21.87 -6.57
C ALA A 130 19.42 -22.19 -5.07
N GLN A 131 18.85 -21.28 -4.28
CA GLN A 131 18.54 -21.56 -2.87
C GLN A 131 17.47 -22.65 -2.70
N VAL A 132 16.56 -22.81 -3.66
CA VAL A 132 15.54 -23.86 -3.65
C VAL A 132 16.10 -25.21 -4.14
N ASP A 133 17.14 -25.21 -4.97
CA ASP A 133 17.78 -26.43 -5.48
C ASP A 133 18.55 -27.22 -4.40
N THR A 134 18.94 -26.56 -3.31
CA THR A 134 19.50 -27.22 -2.11
C THR A 134 18.49 -28.16 -1.41
N ARG A 135 17.24 -28.26 -1.89
CA ARG A 135 16.32 -29.36 -1.55
C ARG A 135 16.91 -30.76 -1.84
N SER A 136 17.90 -30.86 -2.70
CA SER A 136 18.69 -32.08 -2.88
C SER A 136 19.27 -32.62 -1.56
N ASP A 137 19.64 -31.74 -0.61
CA ASP A 137 20.12 -32.13 0.71
C ASP A 137 19.05 -32.89 1.52
N LEU A 138 17.78 -32.50 1.40
CA LEU A 138 16.66 -33.22 2.04
C LEU A 138 16.49 -34.61 1.42
N GLY A 139 16.64 -34.74 0.11
CA GLY A 139 16.63 -36.04 -0.57
C GLY A 139 17.80 -36.93 -0.13
N ALA A 140 18.98 -36.35 0.06
CA ALA A 140 20.15 -37.07 0.59
C ALA A 140 19.92 -37.56 2.03
N VAL A 141 19.21 -36.80 2.86
CA VAL A 141 18.82 -37.21 4.22
C VAL A 141 17.82 -38.37 4.18
N GLN A 142 16.83 -38.35 3.29
CA GLN A 142 15.86 -39.45 3.14
C GLN A 142 16.55 -40.77 2.77
N ASN A 143 17.54 -40.74 1.89
CA ASN A 143 18.29 -41.93 1.49
C ASN A 143 19.18 -42.51 2.61
N ARG A 144 19.41 -41.75 3.69
CA ARG A 144 20.25 -42.15 4.84
C ARG A 144 19.44 -42.71 6.02
N PHE A 145 18.13 -42.48 6.06
CA PHE A 145 17.21 -43.04 7.07
C PHE A 145 16.73 -44.43 6.63
#